data_AF-A0AA94WM42-F1
#
_entry.id   AF-A0AA94WM42-F1
#
_cell.length_a   1.000
_cell.length_b   1.000
_cell.length_c   1.000
_cell.angle_alpha   90.00
_cell.angle_beta   90.00
_cell.angle_gamma   90.00
#
_symmetry.space_group_name_H-M   'P 1'
#
loop_
_entity.id
_entity.type
_entity.pdbx_description
1 polymer ?
#
loop_
_entity_poly.entity_id
_entity_poly.type
_entity_poly.pdbx_seq_one_letter_code
_entity_poly.pdbx_strand_id
1 'polypeptide(L)'
;MILLSYKRGDFLIKKARCIPLRVHILRAMKRRVRPNHEKTQDFLNELGRKEAGIYGEQSLDYYLKLLPETDHPFYIFHGLRLPFRDTFFQMDTLILFSNFFLVLEVKFFKGTLYFDPKNYQLLQEVDDNPLKVYPDPILQAFNQCSKLQSWLRTRQLPDVPCEKLAVLTNPKVITKVLSSPSEVDRNVVKSPALSAKVRMLLKRHFSQPLDKKFIKKLIKQLLKDHTPDNSSPILQYGVLPSDIIKGVLCPCCSPYKVMKRIYGTWECLYCGGKYDDAHRAALVDYALLISPFITMRELKRYLRLENRLTIISLLKNLNIEFVGGTKSRTYNLTPLLTKT
;
A
#
# COMPACT_ATOMS: atom_id res chain seq x y z
N MET A 1 15.25 7.90 -4.38
CA MET A 1 14.97 7.07 -3.20
C MET A 1 16.10 7.27 -2.19
N ILE A 2 16.02 8.33 -1.39
CA ILE A 2 17.05 8.65 -0.39
C ILE A 2 16.67 7.86 0.87
N LEU A 3 17.50 6.88 1.23
CA LEU A 3 17.46 6.21 2.52
C LEU A 3 17.82 7.24 3.60
N LEU A 4 16.82 7.95 4.12
CA LEU A 4 16.96 8.72 5.35
C LEU A 4 17.09 7.72 6.51
N SER A 5 18.32 7.34 6.80
CA SER A 5 18.72 6.71 8.05
C SER A 5 18.58 7.76 9.16
N TYR A 6 17.40 7.87 9.76
CA TYR A 6 17.22 8.61 11.00
C TYR A 6 17.95 7.88 12.13
N LYS A 7 19.09 8.43 12.57
CA LYS A 7 19.75 8.06 13.83
C LYS A 7 19.16 8.90 14.96
N ARG A 8 18.06 8.45 15.55
CA ARG A 8 17.61 8.80 16.91
C ARG A 8 16.59 7.74 17.36
N GLY A 9 16.92 7.02 18.43
CA GLY A 9 16.09 5.96 19.02
C GLY A 9 16.33 4.58 18.43
N ASP A 10 16.29 3.55 19.26
CA ASP A 10 16.69 2.15 19.03
C ASP A 10 15.91 1.37 17.94
N PHE A 11 15.29 2.04 16.96
CA PHE A 11 14.50 1.38 15.92
C PHE A 11 15.02 1.60 14.50
N LEU A 12 14.96 0.56 13.69
CA LEU A 12 15.46 0.56 12.32
C LEU A 12 14.38 0.07 11.36
N ILE A 13 13.86 0.98 10.52
CA ILE A 13 12.96 0.62 9.43
C ILE A 13 13.76 -0.12 8.36
N LYS A 14 13.50 -1.42 8.20
CA LYS A 14 14.14 -2.28 7.19
C LYS A 14 13.32 -2.41 5.92
N LYS A 15 12.01 -2.18 6.00
CA LYS A 15 11.11 -2.08 4.84
C LYS A 15 10.14 -0.93 5.05
N ALA A 16 10.28 0.13 4.25
CA ALA A 16 9.38 1.27 4.27
C ALA A 16 7.98 0.91 3.73
N ARG A 17 6.98 1.71 4.08
CA ARG A 17 5.65 1.65 3.46
C ARG A 17 5.76 1.95 1.97
N CYS A 18 4.97 1.24 1.18
CA CYS A 18 4.84 1.45 -0.25
C CYS A 18 3.36 1.35 -0.59
N ILE A 19 2.88 2.21 -1.48
CA ILE A 19 1.50 2.15 -1.95
C ILE A 19 1.41 0.95 -2.93
N PRO A 20 0.47 0.01 -2.73
CA PRO A 20 0.36 -1.14 -3.61
C PRO A 20 0.07 -0.74 -5.06
N LEU A 21 0.64 -1.46 -6.03
CA LEU A 21 0.42 -1.23 -7.47
C LEU A 21 -1.06 -1.14 -7.81
N ARG A 22 -1.88 -2.03 -7.23
CA ARG A 22 -3.33 -2.03 -7.38
C ARG A 22 -3.99 -0.68 -7.04
N VAL A 23 -3.49 0.04 -6.04
CA VAL A 23 -4.01 1.38 -5.67
C VAL A 23 -3.61 2.41 -6.72
N HIS A 24 -2.37 2.36 -7.24
CA HIS A 24 -1.96 3.21 -8.37
C HIS A 24 -2.87 2.99 -9.58
N ILE A 25 -3.18 1.72 -9.91
CA ILE A 25 -4.09 1.38 -11.01
C ILE A 25 -5.50 1.91 -10.74
N LEU A 26 -6.08 1.68 -9.56
CA LEU A 26 -7.40 2.20 -9.20
C LEU A 26 -7.48 3.73 -9.26
N ARG A 27 -6.42 4.44 -8.85
CA ARG A 27 -6.33 5.90 -8.98
C ARG A 27 -6.28 6.33 -10.44
N ALA A 28 -5.55 5.61 -11.29
CA ALA A 28 -5.53 5.85 -12.72
C ALA A 28 -6.91 5.57 -13.34
N MET A 29 -7.59 4.48 -12.93
CA MET A 29 -8.95 4.15 -13.36
C MET A 29 -9.94 5.27 -13.01
N LYS A 30 -9.92 5.76 -11.76
CA LYS A 30 -10.74 6.91 -11.32
C LYS A 30 -10.58 8.15 -12.23
N ARG A 31 -9.38 8.38 -12.77
CA ARG A 31 -9.12 9.51 -13.67
C ARG A 31 -9.53 9.24 -15.12
N ARG A 32 -9.42 7.99 -15.56
CA ARG A 32 -9.35 7.63 -16.98
C ARG A 32 -10.53 6.83 -17.49
N VAL A 33 -11.16 6.01 -16.66
CA VAL A 33 -12.33 5.24 -17.07
C VAL A 33 -13.50 6.20 -17.30
N ARG A 34 -14.24 6.00 -18.39
CA ARG A 34 -15.41 6.84 -18.70
C ARG A 34 -16.42 6.84 -17.55
N PRO A 35 -17.07 7.98 -17.24
CA PRO A 35 -18.01 8.09 -16.11
C PRO A 35 -19.15 7.07 -16.10
N ASN A 36 -19.60 6.61 -17.27
CA ASN A 36 -20.76 5.73 -17.42
C ASN A 36 -20.40 4.24 -17.44
N HIS A 37 -19.18 3.87 -17.06
CA HIS A 37 -18.80 2.47 -16.97
C HIS A 37 -19.58 1.78 -15.83
N GLU A 38 -20.20 0.63 -16.09
CA GLU A 38 -21.09 -0.07 -15.15
C GLU A 38 -20.47 -0.29 -13.77
N LYS A 39 -19.19 -0.70 -13.74
CA LYS A 39 -18.44 -0.98 -12.51
C LYS A 39 -17.78 0.23 -11.85
N THR A 40 -18.14 1.46 -12.23
CA THR A 40 -17.52 2.69 -11.70
C THR A 40 -17.60 2.76 -10.19
N GLN A 41 -18.80 2.55 -9.63
CA GLN A 41 -18.99 2.65 -8.19
C GLN A 41 -18.21 1.55 -7.43
N ASP A 42 -18.10 0.35 -8.00
CA ASP A 42 -17.42 -0.77 -7.36
C ASP A 42 -15.93 -0.53 -7.18
N PHE A 43 -15.23 -0.09 -8.23
CA PHE A 43 -13.80 0.20 -8.11
C PHE A 43 -13.52 1.47 -7.30
N LEU A 44 -14.42 2.45 -7.30
CA LEU A 44 -14.31 3.63 -6.43
C LEU A 44 -14.50 3.25 -4.95
N ASN A 45 -15.43 2.35 -4.65
CA ASN A 45 -15.62 1.80 -3.31
C ASN A 45 -14.37 1.02 -2.87
N GLU A 46 -13.78 0.21 -3.75
CA GLU A 46 -12.51 -0.48 -3.45
C GLU A 46 -11.37 0.52 -3.20
N LEU A 47 -11.22 1.53 -4.07
CA LEU A 47 -10.21 2.57 -3.92
C LEU A 47 -10.35 3.27 -2.56
N GLY A 48 -11.56 3.70 -2.20
CA GLY A 48 -11.83 4.35 -0.92
C GLY A 48 -11.47 3.47 0.28
N ARG A 49 -11.80 2.16 0.25
CA ARG A 49 -11.39 1.22 1.30
C ARG A 49 -9.87 1.08 1.41
N LYS A 50 -9.17 0.97 0.28
CA LYS A 50 -7.70 0.84 0.27
C LYS A 50 -7.00 2.14 0.72
N GLU A 51 -7.51 3.30 0.31
CA GLU A 51 -6.97 4.59 0.74
C GLU A 51 -7.18 4.82 2.24
N ALA A 52 -8.33 4.45 2.78
CA ALA A 52 -8.58 4.47 4.22
C ALA A 52 -7.60 3.53 4.97
N GLY A 53 -7.33 2.34 4.44
CA GLY A 53 -6.33 1.42 4.98
C GLY A 53 -4.92 2.02 5.01
N ILE A 54 -4.48 2.59 3.88
CA ILE A 54 -3.17 3.28 3.77
C ILE A 54 -3.06 4.44 4.77
N TYR A 55 -4.12 5.26 4.88
CA TYR A 55 -4.13 6.36 5.84
C TYR A 55 -4.03 5.83 7.28
N GLY A 56 -4.79 4.78 7.59
CA GLY A 56 -4.74 4.08 8.87
C GLY A 56 -3.33 3.61 9.23
N GLU A 57 -2.69 2.93 8.29
CA GLU A 57 -1.30 2.50 8.38
C GLU A 57 -0.33 3.66 8.60
N GLN A 58 -0.41 4.74 7.80
CA GLN A 58 0.47 5.91 7.91
C GLN A 58 0.29 6.64 9.23
N SER A 59 -0.94 6.75 9.74
CA SER A 59 -1.20 7.40 11.03
C SER A 59 -0.55 6.67 12.22
N LEU A 60 -0.26 5.37 12.07
CA LEU A 60 0.45 4.58 13.07
C LEU A 60 1.93 4.98 13.20
N ASP A 61 2.53 5.54 12.13
CA ASP A 61 3.97 5.83 12.08
C ASP A 61 4.40 6.83 13.15
N TYR A 62 3.52 7.75 13.55
CA TYR A 62 3.76 8.63 14.70
C TYR A 62 3.96 7.82 15.98
N TYR A 63 3.07 6.87 16.27
CA TYR A 63 3.11 6.08 17.50
C TYR A 63 4.22 5.04 17.51
N LEU A 64 4.67 4.56 16.34
CA LEU A 64 5.85 3.70 16.23
C LEU A 64 7.13 4.41 16.70
N LYS A 65 7.23 5.74 16.52
CA LYS A 65 8.35 6.55 17.03
C LYS A 65 8.30 6.75 18.54
N LEU A 66 7.16 6.52 19.17
CA LEU A 66 6.94 6.66 20.61
C LEU A 66 7.06 5.33 21.37
N LEU A 67 7.45 4.25 20.68
CA LEU A 67 7.73 2.98 21.32
C LEU A 67 8.86 3.14 22.35
N PRO A 68 8.81 2.38 23.46
CA PRO A 68 9.83 2.47 24.51
C PRO A 68 11.22 2.14 23.96
N GLU A 69 12.23 2.82 24.52
CA GLU A 69 13.64 2.45 24.32
C GLU A 69 13.90 1.04 24.87
N THR A 70 14.88 0.37 24.27
CA THR A 70 15.23 -1.02 24.59
C THR A 70 16.74 -1.18 24.55
N ASP A 71 17.30 -2.07 25.37
CA ASP A 71 18.75 -2.33 25.42
C ASP A 71 19.35 -2.82 24.09
N HIS A 72 18.49 -3.28 23.18
CA HIS A 72 18.83 -3.75 21.85
C HIS A 72 17.94 -3.09 20.80
N PRO A 73 18.46 -2.85 19.58
CA PRO A 73 17.64 -2.26 18.54
C PRO A 73 16.54 -3.20 18.07
N PHE A 74 15.38 -2.64 17.75
CA PHE A 74 14.28 -3.37 17.10
C PHE A 74 14.11 -2.96 15.64
N TYR A 75 13.53 -3.85 14.84
CA TYR A 75 13.48 -3.71 13.38
C TYR A 75 12.05 -3.71 12.87
N ILE A 76 11.69 -2.71 12.06
CA ILE A 76 10.32 -2.54 11.57
C ILE A 76 10.24 -2.86 10.07
N PHE A 77 9.23 -3.63 9.70
CA PHE A 77 8.88 -3.98 8.34
C PHE A 77 7.41 -3.67 8.07
N HIS A 78 7.14 -2.83 7.07
CA HIS A 78 5.77 -2.49 6.69
C HIS A 78 5.30 -3.27 5.47
N GLY A 79 4.07 -3.79 5.50
CA GLY A 79 3.44 -4.49 4.37
C GLY A 79 4.30 -5.67 3.88
N LEU A 80 4.85 -6.45 4.81
CA LEU A 80 5.69 -7.59 4.46
C LEU A 80 4.79 -8.74 4.00
N ARG A 81 4.91 -9.10 2.72
CA ARG A 81 4.18 -10.21 2.09
C ARG A 81 5.13 -11.38 1.82
N LEU A 82 4.86 -12.52 2.44
CA LEU A 82 5.71 -13.73 2.42
C LEU A 82 4.95 -14.93 1.84
N PRO A 83 5.66 -15.90 1.23
CA PRO A 83 5.04 -17.11 0.72
C PRO A 83 4.55 -18.02 1.86
N PHE A 84 3.43 -18.70 1.63
CA PHE A 84 2.89 -19.73 2.51
C PHE A 84 2.14 -20.76 1.67
N ARG A 85 2.76 -21.95 1.51
CA ARG A 85 2.29 -22.99 0.57
C ARG A 85 2.14 -22.38 -0.83
N ASP A 86 1.01 -22.61 -1.49
CA ASP A 86 0.70 -22.10 -2.84
C ASP A 86 0.11 -20.68 -2.84
N THR A 87 0.16 -19.99 -1.70
CA THR A 87 -0.36 -18.63 -1.54
C THR A 87 0.61 -17.74 -0.77
N PHE A 88 0.14 -16.60 -0.31
CA PHE A 88 0.91 -15.61 0.42
C PHE A 88 0.11 -15.09 1.62
N PHE A 89 0.83 -14.55 2.59
CA PHE A 89 0.25 -13.76 3.68
C PHE A 89 0.99 -12.44 3.79
N GLN A 90 0.25 -11.40 4.18
CA GLN A 90 0.77 -10.07 4.37
C GLN A 90 0.56 -9.64 5.82
N MET A 91 1.54 -8.93 6.36
CA MET A 91 1.50 -8.29 7.67
C MET A 91 1.61 -6.78 7.49
N ASP A 92 0.68 -6.01 8.06
CA ASP A 92 0.67 -4.55 7.93
C ASP A 92 1.91 -3.93 8.55
N THR A 93 2.27 -4.36 9.76
CA THR A 93 3.55 -4.01 10.39
C THR A 93 4.08 -5.18 11.22
N LEU A 94 5.30 -5.60 10.93
CA LEU A 94 6.07 -6.57 11.72
C LEU A 94 7.21 -5.84 12.43
N ILE A 95 7.32 -6.03 13.74
CA ILE A 95 8.41 -5.51 14.56
C ILE A 95 9.19 -6.68 15.13
N LEU A 96 10.50 -6.72 14.89
CA LEU A 96 11.40 -7.70 15.49
C LEU A 96 12.08 -7.06 16.70
N PHE A 97 11.65 -7.44 17.90
CA PHE A 97 12.42 -7.20 19.12
C PHE A 97 13.49 -8.28 19.26
N SER A 98 14.42 -8.10 20.19
CA SER A 98 15.50 -9.05 20.46
C SER A 98 15.02 -10.37 21.03
N ASN A 99 13.79 -10.46 21.54
CA ASN A 99 13.26 -11.56 22.35
C ASN A 99 11.93 -12.12 21.81
N PHE A 100 11.14 -11.29 21.10
CA PHE A 100 9.89 -11.69 20.47
C PHE A 100 9.63 -10.89 19.20
N PHE A 101 8.71 -11.37 18.38
CA PHE A 101 8.19 -10.63 17.23
C PHE A 101 6.80 -10.10 17.54
N LEU A 102 6.49 -8.91 17.04
CA LEU A 102 5.19 -8.28 17.20
C LEU A 102 4.57 -8.02 15.83
N VAL A 103 3.43 -8.64 15.57
CA VAL A 103 2.60 -8.38 14.40
C VAL A 103 1.50 -7.39 14.79
N LEU A 104 1.41 -6.30 14.05
CA LEU A 104 0.34 -5.31 14.19
C LEU A 104 -0.57 -5.42 12.96
N GLU A 105 -1.84 -5.76 13.19
CA GLU A 105 -2.92 -5.69 12.21
C GLU A 105 -3.63 -4.34 12.36
N VAL A 106 -3.60 -3.49 11.34
CA VAL A 106 -4.00 -2.09 11.46
C VAL A 106 -5.41 -1.89 10.92
N LYS A 107 -6.30 -1.34 11.75
CA LYS A 107 -7.69 -1.06 11.37
C LYS A 107 -8.03 0.42 11.54
N PHE A 108 -8.49 1.02 10.44
CA PHE A 108 -8.99 2.40 10.41
C PHE A 108 -10.49 2.41 10.12
N PHE A 109 -11.28 2.15 11.16
CA PHE A 109 -12.74 2.17 11.09
C PHE A 109 -13.31 3.44 11.72
N LYS A 110 -14.55 3.79 11.34
CA LYS A 110 -15.35 4.87 11.94
C LYS A 110 -16.55 4.30 12.69
N GLY A 111 -17.19 5.13 13.52
CA GLY A 111 -18.39 4.76 14.27
C GLY A 111 -18.09 3.83 15.46
N THR A 112 -19.04 2.95 15.75
CA THR A 112 -18.95 1.99 16.85
C THR A 112 -18.58 0.62 16.32
N LEU A 113 -17.53 0.04 16.89
CA LEU A 113 -17.11 -1.33 16.64
C LEU A 113 -17.55 -2.24 17.77
N TYR A 114 -18.18 -3.35 17.41
CA TYR A 114 -18.57 -4.41 18.32
C TYR A 114 -17.69 -5.64 18.05
N PHE A 115 -16.76 -5.92 18.97
CA PHE A 115 -15.89 -7.09 18.89
C PHE A 115 -16.64 -8.33 19.36
N ASP A 116 -16.65 -9.37 18.52
CA ASP A 116 -17.28 -10.65 18.83
C ASP A 116 -16.33 -11.82 18.47
N PRO A 117 -15.22 -12.00 19.20
CA PRO A 117 -14.22 -13.04 18.90
C PRO A 117 -14.79 -14.45 18.97
N LYS A 118 -15.82 -14.70 19.80
CA LYS A 118 -16.49 -16.01 19.87
C LYS A 118 -17.05 -16.45 18.51
N ASN A 119 -17.52 -15.50 17.70
CA ASN A 119 -18.05 -15.75 16.36
C ASN A 119 -17.08 -15.31 15.25
N TYR A 120 -15.81 -15.02 15.59
CA TYR A 120 -14.75 -14.64 14.64
C TYR A 120 -15.11 -13.43 13.76
N GLN A 121 -15.85 -12.46 14.32
CA GLN A 121 -16.33 -11.31 13.58
C GLN A 121 -16.17 -9.97 14.33
N LEU A 122 -16.20 -8.90 13.55
CA LEU A 122 -16.24 -7.51 14.01
C LEU A 122 -17.43 -6.83 13.34
N LEU A 123 -18.36 -6.30 14.13
CA LEU A 123 -19.49 -5.54 13.59
C LEU A 123 -19.17 -4.04 13.64
N GLN A 124 -19.59 -3.31 12.62
CA GLN A 124 -19.45 -1.87 12.53
C GLN A 124 -20.80 -1.21 12.34
N GLU A 125 -21.10 -0.30 13.25
CA GLU A 125 -22.25 0.59 13.20
C GLU A 125 -21.78 2.02 12.90
N VAL A 126 -22.40 2.64 11.90
CA VAL A 126 -22.16 4.03 11.51
C VAL A 126 -23.53 4.63 11.22
N ASP A 127 -23.76 5.86 11.68
CA ASP A 127 -25.00 6.60 11.44
C ASP A 127 -25.41 6.53 9.95
N ASP A 128 -26.71 6.32 9.71
CA ASP A 128 -27.34 6.21 8.39
C ASP A 128 -26.74 5.13 7.47
N ASN A 129 -26.03 4.14 8.02
CA ASN A 129 -25.50 3.02 7.26
C ASN A 129 -25.97 1.68 7.85
N PRO A 130 -26.22 0.66 7.01
CA PRO A 130 -26.52 -0.68 7.51
C PRO A 130 -25.32 -1.23 8.29
N LEU A 131 -25.61 -2.04 9.31
CA LEU A 131 -24.60 -2.76 10.08
C LEU A 131 -23.72 -3.59 9.15
N LYS A 132 -22.39 -3.43 9.26
CA LYS A 132 -21.42 -4.17 8.44
C LYS A 132 -20.70 -5.19 9.28
N VAL A 133 -20.52 -6.38 8.72
CA VAL A 133 -19.73 -7.47 9.32
C VAL A 133 -18.37 -7.53 8.64
N TYR A 134 -17.32 -7.57 9.44
CA TYR A 134 -15.95 -7.78 9.01
C TYR A 134 -15.36 -9.01 9.70
N PRO A 135 -14.33 -9.64 9.12
CA PRO A 135 -13.61 -10.69 9.82
C PRO A 135 -12.91 -10.13 11.07
N ASP A 136 -12.81 -10.95 12.11
CA ASP A 136 -12.17 -10.56 13.37
C ASP A 136 -10.68 -10.18 13.18
N PRO A 137 -10.28 -8.94 13.51
CA PRO A 137 -8.89 -8.52 13.40
C PRO A 137 -7.95 -9.26 14.37
N ILE A 138 -8.44 -9.78 15.50
CA ILE A 138 -7.64 -10.58 16.43
C ILE A 138 -7.26 -11.90 15.77
N LEU A 139 -8.23 -12.61 15.20
CA LEU A 139 -8.00 -13.82 14.42
C LEU A 139 -7.08 -13.57 13.20
N GLN A 140 -7.22 -12.43 12.51
CA GLN A 140 -6.32 -12.05 11.41
C GLN A 140 -4.86 -11.96 11.86
N ALA A 141 -4.61 -11.25 12.96
CA ALA A 141 -3.27 -11.09 13.51
C ALA A 141 -2.70 -12.41 14.06
N PHE A 142 -3.55 -13.24 14.68
CA PHE A 142 -3.18 -14.60 15.10
C PHE A 142 -2.74 -15.48 13.92
N ASN A 143 -3.51 -15.46 12.83
CA ASN A 143 -3.20 -16.22 11.63
C ASN A 143 -1.89 -15.75 10.98
N GLN A 144 -1.61 -14.45 10.98
CA GLN A 144 -0.34 -13.91 10.50
C GLN A 144 0.85 -14.42 11.34
N CYS A 145 0.75 -14.39 12.68
CA CYS A 145 1.78 -14.96 13.55
C CYS A 145 2.01 -16.46 13.29
N SER A 146 0.94 -17.23 13.17
CA SER A 146 1.03 -18.68 12.90
C SER A 146 1.71 -18.96 11.56
N LYS A 147 1.40 -18.18 10.52
CA LYS A 147 2.04 -18.29 9.20
C LYS A 147 3.50 -17.84 9.23
N LEU A 148 3.83 -16.79 9.99
CA LEU A 148 5.22 -16.34 10.20
C LEU A 148 6.05 -17.43 10.89
N GLN A 149 5.51 -18.08 11.92
CA GLN A 149 6.18 -19.21 12.59
C GLN A 149 6.38 -20.39 11.64
N SER A 150 5.37 -20.74 10.84
CA SER A 150 5.52 -21.76 9.81
C SER A 150 6.61 -21.39 8.79
N TRP A 151 6.68 -20.12 8.38
CA TRP A 151 7.72 -19.62 7.48
C TRP A 151 9.12 -19.73 8.11
N LEU A 152 9.29 -19.39 9.39
CA LEU A 152 10.58 -19.56 10.11
C LEU A 152 11.05 -21.02 10.08
N ARG A 153 10.15 -21.96 10.40
CA ARG A 153 10.46 -23.40 10.40
C ARG A 153 10.90 -23.91 9.04
N THR A 154 10.22 -23.48 7.96
CA THR A 154 10.59 -23.88 6.58
C THR A 154 11.99 -23.40 6.19
N ARG A 155 12.55 -22.43 6.91
CA ARG A 155 13.90 -21.88 6.73
C ARG A 155 14.90 -22.33 7.79
N GLN A 156 14.53 -23.31 8.61
CA GLN A 156 15.37 -23.86 9.69
C GLN A 156 15.86 -22.73 10.62
N LEU A 157 15.00 -21.74 10.85
CA LEU A 157 15.22 -20.66 11.79
C LEU A 157 14.58 -21.04 13.13
N PRO A 158 15.18 -20.69 14.28
CA PRO A 158 14.59 -20.94 15.59
C PRO A 158 13.18 -20.36 15.70
N ASP A 159 12.34 -21.06 16.44
CA ASP A 159 11.03 -20.56 16.82
C ASP A 159 11.20 -19.40 17.81
N VAL A 160 10.52 -18.29 17.51
CA VAL A 160 10.53 -17.06 18.33
C VAL A 160 9.09 -16.77 18.75
N PRO A 161 8.84 -16.35 20.01
CA PRO A 161 7.52 -15.91 20.43
C PRO A 161 6.97 -14.83 19.49
N CYS A 162 5.72 -14.97 19.07
CA CYS A 162 5.03 -14.01 18.20
C CYS A 162 3.83 -13.43 18.94
N GLU A 163 3.96 -12.20 19.38
CA GLU A 163 2.88 -11.39 19.92
C GLU A 163 2.10 -10.75 18.77
N LYS A 164 0.81 -10.52 18.99
CA LYS A 164 -0.09 -9.95 17.99
C LYS A 164 -0.98 -8.88 18.60
N LEU A 165 -1.23 -7.80 17.85
CA LEU A 165 -2.17 -6.75 18.23
C LEU A 165 -3.00 -6.32 17.03
N ALA A 166 -4.31 -6.20 17.22
CA ALA A 166 -5.19 -5.42 16.37
C ALA A 166 -5.14 -3.95 16.83
N VAL A 167 -4.61 -3.08 15.98
CA VAL A 167 -4.40 -1.66 16.30
C VAL A 167 -5.47 -0.81 15.63
N LEU A 168 -6.28 -0.14 16.45
CA LEU A 168 -7.27 0.83 15.99
C LEU A 168 -6.63 2.21 15.87
N THR A 169 -6.49 2.71 14.66
CA THR A 169 -5.76 3.97 14.40
C THR A 169 -6.65 5.19 14.26
N ASN A 170 -7.97 5.01 14.11
CA ASN A 170 -8.91 6.14 14.19
C ASN A 170 -9.20 6.49 15.66
N PRO A 171 -8.81 7.67 16.17
CA PRO A 171 -9.06 8.05 17.56
C PRO A 171 -10.55 8.19 17.90
N LYS A 172 -11.40 8.45 16.89
CA LYS A 172 -12.84 8.66 17.06
C LYS A 172 -13.66 7.37 17.12
N VAL A 173 -13.03 6.20 16.93
CA VAL A 173 -13.75 4.92 16.95
C VAL A 173 -14.16 4.55 18.38
N ILE A 174 -15.40 4.12 18.56
CA ILE A 174 -15.89 3.57 19.83
C ILE A 174 -15.74 2.05 19.78
N THR A 175 -15.32 1.44 20.88
CA THR A 175 -15.12 -0.01 20.98
C THR A 175 -16.05 -0.57 22.05
N LYS A 176 -16.89 -1.53 21.66
CA LYS A 176 -17.74 -2.34 22.53
C LYS A 176 -17.35 -3.80 22.34
N VAL A 177 -17.55 -4.59 23.40
CA VAL A 177 -17.24 -6.02 23.40
C VAL A 177 -18.53 -6.80 23.58
N LEU A 178 -18.83 -7.69 22.62
CA LEU A 178 -19.96 -8.60 22.69
C LEU A 178 -19.57 -9.95 23.29
N SER A 179 -18.34 -10.40 23.06
CA SER A 179 -17.83 -11.66 23.59
C SER A 179 -16.32 -11.61 23.89
N SER A 180 -15.84 -12.54 24.73
CA SER A 180 -14.41 -12.72 25.05
C SER A 180 -13.66 -11.43 25.46
N PRO A 181 -14.09 -10.69 26.50
CA PRO A 181 -13.48 -9.42 26.90
C PRO A 181 -11.99 -9.52 27.25
N SER A 182 -11.54 -10.62 27.82
CA SER A 182 -10.12 -10.86 28.11
C SER A 182 -9.27 -10.99 26.85
N GLU A 183 -9.83 -11.52 25.75
CA GLU A 183 -9.15 -11.64 24.47
C GLU A 183 -9.04 -10.29 23.76
N VAL A 184 -10.13 -9.50 23.81
CA VAL A 184 -10.13 -8.13 23.29
C VAL A 184 -9.15 -7.26 24.06
N ASP A 185 -9.21 -7.25 25.41
CA ASP A 185 -8.27 -6.49 26.24
C ASP A 185 -6.81 -6.88 25.96
N ARG A 186 -6.54 -8.18 25.78
CA ARG A 186 -5.19 -8.67 25.52
C ARG A 186 -4.66 -8.24 24.15
N ASN A 187 -5.47 -8.30 23.10
CA ASN A 187 -5.00 -8.22 21.71
C ASN A 187 -5.45 -6.96 20.97
N VAL A 188 -6.35 -6.13 21.50
CA VAL A 188 -6.82 -4.90 20.84
C VAL A 188 -6.24 -3.68 21.54
N VAL A 189 -5.76 -2.71 20.77
CA VAL A 189 -5.21 -1.47 21.30
C VAL A 189 -5.55 -0.29 20.39
N LYS A 190 -5.89 0.85 20.96
CA LYS A 190 -5.95 2.10 20.19
C LYS A 190 -4.54 2.67 20.05
N SER A 191 -4.20 3.27 18.91
CA SER A 191 -2.85 3.71 18.61
C SER A 191 -2.18 4.59 19.70
N PRO A 192 -2.88 5.48 20.44
CA PRO A 192 -2.25 6.23 21.55
C PRO A 192 -1.74 5.35 22.70
N ALA A 193 -2.36 4.19 22.93
CA ALA A 193 -1.97 3.26 23.99
C ALA A 193 -0.93 2.22 23.54
N LEU A 194 -0.48 2.25 22.28
CA LEU A 194 0.45 1.26 21.73
C LEU A 194 1.76 1.17 22.52
N SER A 195 2.37 2.32 22.84
CA SER A 195 3.63 2.39 23.60
C SER A 195 3.51 1.72 24.98
N ALA A 196 2.38 1.96 25.68
CA ALA A 196 2.10 1.32 26.96
C ALA A 196 1.92 -0.20 26.82
N LYS A 197 1.19 -0.66 25.79
CA LYS A 197 1.01 -2.09 25.52
C LYS A 197 2.33 -2.79 25.20
N VAL A 198 3.19 -2.16 24.39
CA VAL A 198 4.52 -2.70 24.06
C VAL A 198 5.41 -2.79 25.31
N ARG A 199 5.38 -1.80 26.21
CA ARG A 199 6.09 -1.89 27.51
C ARG A 199 5.67 -3.14 28.31
N MET A 200 4.39 -3.48 28.32
CA MET A 200 3.91 -4.70 29.00
C MET A 200 4.44 -5.97 28.34
N LEU A 201 4.48 -6.01 27.00
CA LEU A 201 5.01 -7.16 26.25
C LEU A 201 6.51 -7.35 26.46
N LEU A 202 7.29 -6.25 26.48
CA LEU A 202 8.72 -6.30 26.77
C LEU A 202 9.00 -6.90 28.16
N LYS A 203 8.23 -6.50 29.19
CA LYS A 203 8.35 -7.06 30.53
C LYS A 203 8.01 -8.55 30.58
N ARG A 204 7.04 -9.01 29.78
CA ARG A 204 6.65 -10.43 29.71
C ARG A 204 7.77 -11.30 29.11
N HIS A 205 8.51 -10.78 28.14
CA HIS A 205 9.52 -11.52 27.39
C HIS A 205 10.96 -11.24 27.84
N PHE A 206 11.26 -11.19 29.14
CA PHE A 206 12.61 -10.87 29.66
C PHE A 206 13.68 -11.97 29.44
N SER A 207 13.47 -12.90 28.49
CA SER A 207 14.41 -13.98 28.18
C SER A 207 15.69 -13.47 27.49
N GLN A 208 16.69 -14.35 27.40
CA GLN A 208 17.94 -14.02 26.70
C GLN A 208 17.67 -13.53 25.27
N PRO A 209 18.34 -12.45 24.84
CA PRO A 209 18.16 -11.90 23.51
C PRO A 209 18.67 -12.87 22.44
N LEU A 210 17.97 -12.86 21.30
CA LEU A 210 18.36 -13.55 20.07
C LEU A 210 19.74 -13.06 19.61
N ASP A 211 20.54 -14.01 19.09
CA ASP A 211 21.86 -13.71 18.54
C ASP A 211 21.79 -12.65 17.42
N LYS A 212 22.69 -11.68 17.47
CA LYS A 212 22.81 -10.63 16.44
C LYS A 212 23.04 -11.21 15.05
N LYS A 213 23.80 -12.32 14.92
CA LYS A 213 23.99 -12.97 13.60
C LYS A 213 22.68 -13.58 13.10
N PHE A 214 21.90 -14.19 14.00
CA PHE A 214 20.56 -14.68 13.69
C PHE A 214 19.65 -13.56 13.18
N ILE A 215 19.53 -12.44 13.91
CA ILE A 215 18.68 -11.31 13.50
C ILE A 215 19.10 -10.77 12.13
N LYS A 216 20.41 -10.62 11.88
CA LYS A 216 20.92 -10.17 10.57
C LYS A 216 20.58 -11.15 9.44
N LYS A 217 20.66 -12.46 9.69
CA LYS A 217 20.25 -13.50 8.72
C LYS A 217 18.75 -13.44 8.46
N LEU A 218 17.93 -13.31 9.51
CA LEU A 218 16.49 -13.21 9.43
C LEU A 218 16.05 -11.99 8.60
N ILE A 219 16.58 -10.80 8.88
CA ILE A 219 16.28 -9.57 8.13
C ILE A 219 16.55 -9.78 6.63
N LYS A 220 17.69 -10.38 6.27
CA LYS A 220 18.03 -10.65 4.88
C LYS A 220 17.03 -11.62 4.23
N GLN A 221 16.62 -12.67 4.93
CA GLN A 221 15.66 -13.65 4.40
C GLN A 221 14.25 -13.06 4.24
N LEU A 222 13.78 -12.27 5.20
CA LEU A 222 12.48 -11.58 5.11
C LEU A 222 12.44 -10.65 3.88
N LEU A 223 13.51 -9.89 3.64
CA LEU A 223 13.59 -9.00 2.48
C LEU A 223 13.73 -9.76 1.16
N LYS A 224 14.48 -10.87 1.15
CA LYS A 224 14.66 -11.72 -0.03
C LYS A 224 13.35 -12.39 -0.45
N ASP A 225 12.57 -12.86 0.52
CA ASP A 225 11.32 -13.58 0.26
C ASP A 225 10.11 -12.65 0.06
N HIS A 226 10.27 -11.36 0.37
CA HIS A 226 9.20 -10.40 0.18
C HIS A 226 8.75 -10.39 -1.28
N THR A 227 7.49 -10.73 -1.51
CA THR A 227 6.90 -10.76 -2.85
C THR A 227 5.71 -9.79 -2.90
N PRO A 228 5.86 -8.60 -3.51
CA PRO A 228 4.77 -7.64 -3.69
C PRO A 228 3.56 -8.25 -4.42
N ASP A 229 2.36 -7.77 -4.10
CA ASP A 229 1.16 -8.09 -4.88
C ASP A 229 1.10 -7.19 -6.13
N ASN A 230 1.27 -7.81 -7.29
CA ASN A 230 1.23 -7.15 -8.60
C ASN A 230 -0.10 -7.37 -9.33
N SER A 231 -1.18 -7.72 -8.61
CA SER A 231 -2.50 -7.94 -9.21
C SER A 231 -3.08 -6.66 -9.82
N SER A 232 -3.51 -6.74 -11.08
CA SER A 232 -4.22 -5.67 -11.77
C SER A 232 -5.74 -5.81 -11.61
N PRO A 233 -6.46 -4.76 -11.18
CA PRO A 233 -7.92 -4.76 -11.07
C PRO A 233 -8.65 -4.64 -12.43
N ILE A 234 -7.93 -4.38 -13.53
CA ILE A 234 -8.55 -3.99 -14.82
C ILE A 234 -9.49 -5.07 -15.35
N LEU A 235 -8.99 -6.32 -15.44
CA LEU A 235 -9.78 -7.46 -15.91
C LEU A 235 -10.93 -7.80 -14.96
N GLN A 236 -10.69 -7.69 -13.65
CA GLN A 236 -11.73 -7.92 -12.64
C GLN A 236 -12.95 -7.02 -12.83
N TYR A 237 -12.73 -5.77 -13.25
CA TYR A 237 -13.80 -4.80 -13.50
C TYR A 237 -14.24 -4.74 -14.96
N GLY A 238 -13.71 -5.59 -15.84
CA GLY A 238 -14.10 -5.63 -17.26
C GLY A 238 -13.75 -4.38 -18.06
N VAL A 239 -12.77 -3.58 -17.60
CA VAL A 239 -12.41 -2.32 -18.27
C VAL A 239 -11.64 -2.60 -19.55
N LEU A 240 -12.18 -2.14 -20.69
CA LEU A 240 -11.55 -2.28 -21.99
C LEU A 240 -10.69 -1.06 -22.34
N PRO A 241 -9.69 -1.20 -23.24
CA PRO A 241 -8.91 -0.06 -23.73
C PRO A 241 -9.76 1.05 -24.38
N SER A 242 -10.97 0.74 -24.85
CA SER A 242 -11.95 1.71 -25.38
C SER A 242 -12.54 2.62 -24.30
N ASP A 243 -12.59 2.15 -23.06
CA ASP A 243 -13.16 2.85 -21.92
C ASP A 243 -12.19 3.87 -21.32
N ILE A 244 -10.93 3.81 -21.73
CA ILE A 244 -9.86 4.70 -21.27
C ILE A 244 -9.88 6.01 -22.06
N ILE A 245 -10.05 7.12 -21.34
CA ILE A 245 -9.99 8.47 -21.88
C ILE A 245 -8.55 8.82 -22.26
N LYS A 246 -8.39 9.14 -23.55
CA LYS A 246 -7.13 9.56 -24.18
C LYS A 246 -6.94 11.07 -24.07
N GLY A 247 -5.68 11.49 -24.11
CA GLY A 247 -5.22 12.87 -24.01
C GLY A 247 -4.49 13.12 -22.70
N VAL A 248 -3.95 14.32 -22.54
CA VAL A 248 -3.34 14.77 -21.28
C VAL A 248 -4.42 15.41 -20.42
N LEU A 249 -4.63 14.89 -19.20
CA LEU A 249 -5.66 15.39 -18.30
C LEU A 249 -5.14 16.57 -17.49
N CYS A 250 -6.01 17.56 -17.23
CA CYS A 250 -5.69 18.68 -16.36
C CYS A 250 -5.53 18.22 -14.91
N PRO A 251 -4.42 18.54 -14.22
CA PRO A 251 -4.25 18.21 -12.79
C PRO A 251 -5.30 18.87 -11.88
N CYS A 252 -5.71 20.10 -12.20
CA CYS A 252 -6.70 20.85 -11.43
C CYS A 252 -8.14 20.37 -11.68
N CYS A 253 -8.50 20.13 -12.95
CA CYS A 253 -9.88 19.78 -13.33
C CYS A 253 -10.09 18.27 -13.55
N SER A 254 -9.16 17.44 -13.08
CA SER A 254 -9.30 16.00 -13.12
C SER A 254 -10.44 15.58 -12.18
N PRO A 255 -11.31 14.65 -12.58
CA PRO A 255 -11.20 13.80 -13.77
C PRO A 255 -11.77 14.43 -15.07
N TYR A 256 -11.35 13.87 -16.21
CA TYR A 256 -11.98 14.03 -17.55
C TYR A 256 -11.71 15.28 -18.40
N LYS A 257 -11.14 16.37 -17.87
CA LYS A 257 -10.79 17.53 -18.71
C LYS A 257 -9.44 17.33 -19.41
N VAL A 258 -9.49 17.19 -20.74
CA VAL A 258 -8.30 17.03 -21.60
C VAL A 258 -7.73 18.40 -21.97
N MET A 259 -6.42 18.56 -21.83
CA MET A 259 -5.66 19.76 -22.13
C MET A 259 -5.27 19.82 -23.61
N LYS A 260 -5.04 21.03 -24.11
CA LYS A 260 -4.42 21.27 -25.42
C LYS A 260 -2.94 21.60 -25.26
N ARG A 261 -2.13 21.19 -26.23
CA ARG A 261 -0.72 21.62 -26.30
C ARG A 261 -0.67 22.93 -27.09
N ILE A 262 -0.26 24.01 -26.43
CA ILE A 262 -0.20 25.37 -27.00
C ILE A 262 1.20 25.94 -26.74
N TYR A 263 1.91 26.33 -27.80
CA TYR A 263 3.28 26.91 -27.73
C TYR A 263 4.27 26.17 -26.82
N GLY A 264 4.19 24.84 -26.78
CA GLY A 264 5.10 24.01 -25.97
C GLY A 264 4.57 23.63 -24.57
N THR A 265 3.54 24.31 -24.07
CA THR A 265 2.92 24.07 -22.76
C THR A 265 1.58 23.35 -22.89
N TRP A 266 1.15 22.62 -21.87
CA TRP A 266 -0.22 22.09 -21.79
C TRP A 266 -1.11 23.13 -21.14
N GLU A 267 -2.20 23.50 -21.80
CA GLU A 267 -3.17 24.49 -21.32
C GLU A 267 -4.56 23.86 -21.18
N CYS A 268 -5.19 24.08 -20.03
CA CYS A 268 -6.56 23.66 -19.77
C CYS A 268 -7.52 24.76 -20.19
N LEU A 269 -8.38 24.49 -21.18
CA LEU A 269 -9.38 25.47 -21.66
C LEU A 269 -10.54 25.70 -20.68
N TYR A 270 -10.61 24.95 -19.59
CA TYR A 270 -11.66 25.09 -18.58
C TYR A 270 -11.24 25.99 -17.42
N CYS A 271 -10.06 25.77 -16.84
CA CYS A 271 -9.56 26.58 -15.72
C CYS A 271 -8.42 27.54 -16.08
N GLY A 272 -7.92 27.54 -17.31
CA GLY A 272 -6.76 28.33 -17.74
C GLY A 272 -5.41 27.82 -17.23
N GLY A 273 -5.38 26.76 -16.42
CA GLY A 273 -4.13 26.22 -15.84
C GLY A 273 -3.14 25.75 -16.91
N LYS A 274 -1.86 26.10 -16.70
CA LYS A 274 -0.74 25.81 -17.60
C LYS A 274 0.29 24.90 -16.93
N TYR A 275 0.75 23.88 -17.65
CA TYR A 275 1.65 22.84 -17.13
C TYR A 275 2.60 22.35 -18.22
N ASP A 276 3.90 22.33 -17.97
CA ASP A 276 4.87 21.89 -18.99
C ASP A 276 5.00 20.36 -19.06
N ASP A 277 4.80 19.68 -17.93
CA ASP A 277 5.08 18.26 -17.76
C ASP A 277 3.84 17.37 -17.54
N ALA A 278 2.62 17.91 -17.74
CA ALA A 278 1.37 17.17 -17.52
C ALA A 278 1.27 15.83 -18.30
N HIS A 279 1.98 15.73 -19.43
CA HIS A 279 2.13 14.50 -20.21
C HIS A 279 2.80 13.35 -19.43
N ARG A 280 3.63 13.62 -18.42
CA ARG A 280 4.23 12.60 -17.54
C ARG A 280 3.16 11.76 -16.86
N ALA A 281 2.18 12.42 -16.23
CA ALA A 281 1.07 11.74 -15.55
C ALA A 281 0.24 10.91 -16.55
N ALA A 282 0.07 11.40 -17.77
CA ALA A 282 -0.62 10.64 -18.80
C ALA A 282 0.10 9.35 -19.20
N LEU A 283 1.43 9.39 -19.34
CA LEU A 283 2.23 8.20 -19.66
C LEU A 283 2.29 7.21 -18.49
N VAL A 284 2.30 7.70 -17.24
CA VAL A 284 2.14 6.83 -16.05
C VAL A 284 0.80 6.11 -16.10
N ASP A 285 -0.30 6.83 -16.37
CA ASP A 285 -1.63 6.22 -16.49
C ASP A 285 -1.65 5.16 -17.61
N TYR A 286 -1.00 5.42 -18.76
CA TYR A 286 -0.89 4.43 -19.84
C TYR A 286 -0.16 3.17 -19.38
N ALA A 287 0.97 3.35 -18.69
CA ALA A 287 1.79 2.24 -18.20
C ALA A 287 1.05 1.36 -17.18
N LEU A 288 0.21 1.97 -16.34
CA LEU A 288 -0.61 1.29 -15.34
C LEU A 288 -1.84 0.59 -15.93
N LEU A 289 -2.47 1.20 -16.95
CA LEU A 289 -3.77 0.77 -17.47
C LEU A 289 -3.70 -0.07 -18.74
N ILE A 290 -2.63 0.02 -19.52
CA ILE A 290 -2.55 -0.57 -20.86
C ILE A 290 -1.29 -1.42 -20.99
N SER A 291 -0.12 -0.79 -20.94
CA SER A 291 1.16 -1.50 -21.15
C SER A 291 2.36 -0.65 -20.71
N PRO A 292 3.39 -1.24 -20.08
CA PRO A 292 4.64 -0.54 -19.79
C PRO A 292 5.44 -0.17 -21.05
N PHE A 293 5.10 -0.73 -22.20
CA PHE A 293 5.70 -0.41 -23.49
C PHE A 293 4.69 0.26 -24.41
N ILE A 294 5.11 1.33 -25.09
CA ILE A 294 4.27 2.09 -26.00
C ILE A 294 4.98 2.34 -27.34
N THR A 295 4.27 2.18 -28.44
CA THR A 295 4.77 2.51 -29.79
C THR A 295 4.53 3.99 -30.13
N MET A 296 5.23 4.52 -31.13
CA MET A 296 4.96 5.87 -31.63
C MET A 296 3.51 6.05 -32.13
N ARG A 297 2.92 5.01 -32.73
CA ARG A 297 1.52 5.03 -33.18
C ARG A 297 0.55 5.16 -32.00
N GLU A 298 0.79 4.41 -30.93
CA GLU A 298 -0.02 4.48 -29.71
C GLU A 298 0.18 5.81 -28.99
N LEU A 299 1.41 6.35 -28.93
CA LEU A 299 1.70 7.67 -28.37
C LEU A 299 0.88 8.77 -29.04
N LYS A 300 0.86 8.81 -30.38
CA LYS A 300 0.06 9.78 -31.13
C LYS A 300 -1.42 9.69 -30.74
N ARG A 301 -1.96 8.47 -30.78
CA ARG A 301 -3.37 8.19 -30.47
C ARG A 301 -3.72 8.50 -29.02
N TYR A 302 -2.85 8.14 -28.08
CA TYR A 302 -3.10 8.26 -26.66
C TYR A 302 -2.89 9.68 -26.15
N LEU A 303 -1.83 10.38 -26.58
CA LEU A 303 -1.61 11.79 -26.21
C LEU A 303 -2.44 12.77 -27.04
N ARG A 304 -3.06 12.31 -28.13
CA ARG A 304 -3.79 13.12 -29.13
C ARG A 304 -2.88 14.18 -29.78
N LEU A 305 -1.69 13.75 -30.19
CA LEU A 305 -0.69 14.58 -30.86
C LEU A 305 -0.32 13.95 -32.20
N GLU A 306 -0.34 14.73 -33.28
CA GLU A 306 0.03 14.22 -34.61
C GLU A 306 1.53 14.38 -34.92
N ASN A 307 2.18 15.42 -34.37
CA ASN A 307 3.56 15.73 -34.67
C ASN A 307 4.53 14.78 -33.95
N ARG A 308 5.24 13.98 -34.73
CA ARG A 308 6.23 13.00 -34.25
C ARG A 308 7.40 13.64 -33.51
N LEU A 309 7.93 14.75 -34.03
CA LEU A 309 9.10 15.43 -33.45
C LEU A 309 8.76 15.99 -32.06
N THR A 310 7.55 16.54 -31.92
CA THR A 310 7.02 16.99 -30.63
C THR A 310 6.98 15.86 -29.61
N ILE A 311 6.46 14.68 -29.98
CA ILE A 311 6.42 13.52 -29.08
C ILE A 311 7.84 13.06 -28.71
N ILE A 312 8.76 13.00 -29.67
CA ILE A 312 10.15 12.62 -29.40
C ILE A 312 10.80 13.58 -28.40
N SER A 313 10.58 14.88 -28.55
CA SER A 313 11.06 15.89 -27.59
C SER A 313 10.50 15.66 -26.19
N LEU A 314 9.20 15.39 -26.06
CA LEU A 314 8.58 15.06 -24.77
C LEU A 314 9.23 13.83 -24.12
N LEU A 315 9.43 12.75 -24.88
CA LEU A 315 10.03 11.53 -24.36
C LEU A 315 11.49 11.72 -23.94
N LYS A 316 12.26 12.51 -24.71
CA LYS A 316 13.64 12.88 -24.35
C LYS A 316 13.68 13.67 -23.04
N ASN A 317 12.78 14.63 -22.83
CA ASN A 317 12.71 15.41 -21.59
C ASN A 317 12.39 14.54 -20.37
N LEU A 318 11.72 13.40 -20.59
CA LEU A 318 11.43 12.41 -19.55
C LEU A 318 12.53 11.35 -19.38
N ASN A 319 13.62 11.41 -20.17
CA ASN A 319 14.67 10.40 -20.26
C ASN A 319 14.12 9.00 -20.54
N ILE A 320 13.13 8.91 -21.45
CA ILE A 320 12.53 7.64 -21.86
C ILE A 320 13.34 7.03 -22.99
N GLU A 321 13.91 5.86 -22.72
CA GLU A 321 14.64 5.07 -23.70
C GLU A 321 13.70 4.28 -24.62
N PHE A 322 14.22 3.95 -25.79
CA PHE A 322 13.53 3.09 -26.76
C PHE A 322 14.24 1.75 -26.90
N VAL A 323 13.49 0.72 -27.24
CA VAL A 323 13.97 -0.63 -27.52
C VAL A 323 13.57 -1.02 -28.94
N GLY A 324 14.44 -1.77 -29.63
CA GLY A 324 14.19 -2.30 -30.97
C GLY A 324 14.63 -1.38 -32.12
N GLY A 325 14.56 -1.93 -33.33
CA GLY A 325 14.90 -1.24 -34.58
C GLY A 325 13.86 -0.22 -35.02
N THR A 326 14.05 0.39 -36.19
CA THR A 326 13.18 1.50 -36.68
C THR A 326 11.71 1.11 -36.85
N LYS A 327 11.40 -0.10 -37.32
CA LYS A 327 10.03 -0.61 -37.53
C LYS A 327 9.40 -1.24 -36.28
N SER A 328 10.21 -1.69 -35.33
CA SER A 328 9.76 -2.35 -34.09
C SER A 328 9.99 -1.50 -32.85
N ARG A 329 10.21 -0.18 -33.01
CA ARG A 329 10.57 0.72 -31.92
C ARG A 329 9.43 0.85 -30.90
N THR A 330 9.71 0.46 -29.68
CA THR A 330 8.86 0.71 -28.50
C THR A 330 9.60 1.59 -27.51
N TYR A 331 8.85 2.29 -26.68
CA TYR A 331 9.37 3.15 -25.61
C TYR A 331 9.02 2.54 -24.27
N ASN A 332 10.02 2.43 -23.39
CA ASN A 332 9.87 1.80 -22.07
C ASN A 332 9.43 2.82 -21.02
N LEU A 333 8.19 2.72 -20.54
CA LEU A 333 7.60 3.61 -19.55
C LEU A 333 7.82 3.14 -18.11
N THR A 334 8.38 1.94 -17.88
CA THR A 334 8.66 1.40 -16.53
C THR A 334 9.44 2.36 -15.63
N PRO A 335 10.43 3.13 -16.10
CA PRO A 335 11.13 4.13 -15.27
C PRO A 335 10.24 5.24 -14.70
N LEU A 336 9.03 5.44 -15.26
CA LEU A 336 8.05 6.38 -14.73
C LEU A 336 7.28 5.82 -13.53
N LEU A 337 7.17 4.48 -13.41
CA LEU A 337 6.44 3.79 -12.35
C LEU A 337 7.25 3.68 -11.05
N THR A 338 8.58 3.80 -11.11
CA THR A 338 9.47 3.68 -9.95
C THR A 338 9.70 5.01 -9.22
N LYS A 339 9.24 6.13 -9.82
CA LYS A 339 9.34 7.50 -9.27
C LYS A 339 8.00 8.02 -8.73
N THR A 340 6.95 7.22 -8.81
CA THR A 340 5.63 7.45 -8.20
C THR A 340 5.50 6.67 -6.91
#